data_AF-U6L3I4-F1
#
_entry.id   AF-U6L3I4-F1
#
_cell.length_a   1.000
_cell.length_b   1.000
_cell.length_c   1.000
_cell.angle_alpha   90.00
_cell.angle_beta   90.00
_cell.angle_gamma   90.00
#
_symmetry.space_group_name_H-M   'P 1'
#
loop_
_entity.id
_entity.type
_entity.pdbx_description
1 polymer ?
#
loop_
_entity_poly.entity_id
_entity_poly.type
_entity_poly.pdbx_seq_one_letter_code
_entity_poly.pdbx_strand_id
1 'polypeptide(L)'
;MRNEEAPYHLSMLKNIINVHHGFTKSSQCINSILGSHDQAGNRQGGQTDGKHGKYFVSLFGGRDNWHARAQCRMWYALQAVSRGLPMLFMGSENLQGDFWNVQKGKEMNWTLLHDQLATQMRALVAAANNLRLSFAELTEEQQQPAFVHENAANRVLAFTRGQLLMVLNCGEGQWDLGCTYTLMSPYSSGTNLKLIFNSQEESFGGWRGSGGPPVLQAAAGGALSLVLPKWALLVYQKL
;
A
#
# COMPACT_ATOMS: atom_id res chain seq x y z
N MET A 1 -11.99 -15.75 -11.21
CA MET A 1 -10.95 -16.49 -10.46
C MET A 1 -11.60 -17.02 -9.19
N ARG A 2 -11.54 -18.33 -8.96
CA ARG A 2 -12.36 -19.07 -7.98
C ARG A 2 -11.71 -19.06 -6.58
N ASN A 3 -12.54 -19.22 -5.56
CA ASN A 3 -12.27 -19.04 -4.12
C ASN A 3 -11.14 -19.89 -3.49
N GLU A 4 -10.45 -20.76 -4.24
CA GLU A 4 -9.39 -21.64 -3.73
C GLU A 4 -8.05 -20.92 -3.49
N GLU A 5 -7.85 -19.72 -4.03
CA GLU A 5 -6.59 -18.97 -3.90
C GLU A 5 -6.57 -18.00 -2.70
N ALA A 6 -7.71 -17.76 -2.04
CA ALA A 6 -7.82 -16.68 -1.03
C ALA A 6 -6.87 -16.84 0.18
N PRO A 7 -6.67 -18.03 0.78
CA PRO A 7 -5.72 -18.22 1.88
C PRO A 7 -4.26 -18.06 1.44
N TYR A 8 -3.95 -18.43 0.20
CA TYR A 8 -2.62 -18.29 -0.40
C TYR A 8 -2.25 -16.81 -0.56
N HIS A 9 -3.20 -15.98 -0.98
CA HIS A 9 -3.01 -14.53 -1.14
C HIS A 9 -2.69 -13.84 0.20
N LEU A 10 -3.36 -14.18 1.30
CA LEU A 10 -3.03 -13.61 2.62
C LEU A 10 -1.64 -14.02 3.10
N SER A 11 -1.25 -15.28 2.88
CA SER A 11 0.09 -15.76 3.25
C SER A 11 1.18 -15.00 2.51
N MET A 12 0.97 -14.75 1.20
CA MET A 12 1.86 -13.91 0.40
C MET A 12 1.92 -12.47 0.92
N LEU A 13 0.79 -11.86 1.28
CA LEU A 13 0.75 -10.51 1.87
C LEU A 13 1.52 -10.44 3.18
N LYS A 14 1.37 -11.43 4.07
CA LYS A 14 2.11 -11.48 5.34
C LYS A 14 3.62 -11.57 5.10
N ASN A 15 4.05 -12.30 4.08
CA ASN A 15 5.46 -12.39 3.68
C ASN A 15 6.00 -11.09 3.07
N ILE A 16 5.16 -10.30 2.39
CA ILE A 16 5.53 -8.96 1.89
C ILE A 16 5.67 -7.96 3.06
N ILE A 17 4.80 -8.08 4.06
CA ILE A 17 4.76 -7.18 5.23
C ILE A 17 5.91 -7.44 6.19
N ASN A 18 6.23 -8.71 6.40
CA ASN A 18 7.38 -9.13 7.19
C ASN A 18 8.62 -9.27 6.30
N VAL A 19 9.73 -9.70 6.88
CA VAL A 19 10.92 -10.09 6.10
C VAL A 19 10.76 -11.51 5.57
N HIS A 20 11.27 -11.78 4.36
CA HIS A 20 11.24 -13.12 3.76
C HIS A 20 12.07 -14.12 4.60
N HIS A 21 11.70 -15.40 4.53
CA HIS A 21 12.45 -16.49 5.15
C HIS A 21 13.94 -16.41 4.77
N GLY A 22 14.82 -16.39 5.77
CA GLY A 22 16.27 -16.23 5.63
C GLY A 22 16.79 -14.86 6.07
N PHE A 23 15.92 -13.85 6.19
CA PHE A 23 16.27 -12.55 6.78
C PHE A 23 15.72 -12.42 8.20
N THR A 24 16.46 -11.75 9.08
CA THR A 24 16.07 -11.52 10.47
C THR A 24 15.89 -10.04 10.78
N LYS A 25 16.48 -9.14 9.99
CA LYS A 25 16.47 -7.69 10.16
C LYS A 25 15.93 -6.98 8.93
N SER A 26 15.28 -5.83 9.14
CA SER A 26 14.78 -4.99 8.04
C SER A 26 15.88 -4.45 7.11
N SER A 27 17.10 -4.25 7.61
CA SER A 27 18.24 -3.79 6.80
C SER A 27 18.79 -4.86 5.84
N GLN A 28 18.40 -6.12 6.00
CA GLN A 28 18.89 -7.23 5.17
C GLN A 28 18.07 -7.45 3.90
N CYS A 29 16.91 -6.81 3.76
CA CYS A 29 16.06 -6.95 2.58
C CYS A 29 15.63 -5.58 2.03
N ILE A 30 15.55 -5.51 0.71
CA ILE A 30 15.01 -4.37 -0.02
C ILE A 30 13.65 -4.78 -0.55
N ASN A 31 12.62 -3.97 -0.29
CA ASN A 31 11.29 -4.20 -0.80
C ASN A 31 11.04 -3.24 -1.96
N SER A 32 10.74 -3.79 -3.13
CA SER A 32 10.48 -3.03 -4.37
C SER A 32 9.19 -3.51 -5.01
N ILE A 33 8.06 -3.34 -4.30
CA ILE A 33 6.74 -3.85 -4.68
C ILE A 33 6.29 -3.27 -6.02
N LEU A 34 6.56 -1.98 -6.27
CA LEU A 34 6.25 -1.33 -7.55
C LEU A 34 7.28 -1.61 -8.66
N GLY A 35 8.21 -2.53 -8.42
CA GLY A 35 9.17 -3.00 -9.39
C GLY A 35 10.47 -2.20 -9.44
N SER A 36 11.55 -2.89 -9.81
CA SER A 36 12.86 -2.34 -10.14
C SER A 36 12.96 -1.99 -11.63
N HIS A 37 14.12 -1.48 -12.04
CA HIS A 37 14.44 -1.26 -13.45
C HIS A 37 14.41 -2.55 -14.28
N ASP A 38 14.73 -3.71 -13.70
CA ASP A 38 14.65 -5.00 -14.40
C ASP A 38 13.20 -5.41 -14.69
N GLN A 39 12.27 -4.97 -13.84
CA GLN A 39 10.85 -5.27 -13.97
C GLN A 39 10.12 -4.24 -14.83
N ALA A 40 10.55 -2.98 -14.80
CA ALA A 40 9.99 -1.91 -15.62
C ALA A 40 10.63 -1.79 -17.02
N GLY A 41 11.89 -2.21 -17.15
CA GLY A 41 12.69 -2.05 -18.35
C GLY A 41 12.43 -3.11 -19.42
N ASN A 42 12.40 -2.70 -20.69
CA ASN A 42 12.20 -3.63 -21.79
C ASN A 42 12.97 -3.18 -23.05
N ARG A 43 13.76 -4.10 -23.63
CA ARG A 43 14.54 -3.87 -24.86
C ARG A 43 13.83 -4.30 -26.15
N GLN A 44 12.71 -5.00 -26.03
CA GLN A 44 11.90 -5.56 -27.11
C GLN A 44 10.60 -4.78 -27.33
N GLY A 45 10.61 -3.46 -27.09
CA GLY A 45 9.47 -2.59 -27.39
C GLY A 45 8.24 -2.85 -26.51
N GLY A 46 8.41 -3.37 -25.30
CA GLY A 46 7.29 -3.65 -24.39
C GLY A 46 6.52 -4.92 -24.75
N GLN A 47 7.09 -5.80 -25.58
CA GLN A 47 6.62 -7.17 -25.72
C GLN A 47 7.00 -7.96 -24.46
N THR A 48 6.00 -8.55 -23.82
CA THR A 48 6.10 -9.19 -22.51
C THR A 48 5.18 -10.39 -22.46
N ASP A 49 5.48 -11.37 -21.61
CA ASP A 49 4.57 -12.43 -21.19
C ASP A 49 3.41 -11.94 -20.30
N GLY A 50 3.33 -10.61 -20.06
CA GLY A 50 2.32 -9.95 -19.24
C GLY A 50 2.74 -9.72 -17.79
N LYS A 51 3.94 -10.14 -17.37
CA LYS A 51 4.38 -10.08 -15.96
C LYS A 51 5.54 -9.12 -15.71
N HIS A 52 6.43 -8.93 -16.68
CA HIS A 52 7.63 -8.10 -16.55
C HIS A 52 7.84 -7.24 -17.80
N GLY A 53 8.67 -6.21 -17.69
CA GLY A 53 9.03 -5.32 -18.79
C GLY A 53 8.04 -4.18 -19.01
N LYS A 54 7.31 -3.76 -17.96
CA LYS A 54 6.45 -2.57 -17.93
C LYS A 54 6.43 -1.99 -16.53
N TYR A 55 6.23 -0.68 -16.42
CA TYR A 55 5.94 -0.04 -15.15
C TYR A 55 4.69 -0.66 -14.50
N PHE A 56 4.71 -0.75 -13.17
CA PHE A 56 3.67 -1.43 -12.39
C PHE A 56 2.25 -0.95 -12.73
N VAL A 57 2.06 0.36 -12.87
CA VAL A 57 0.74 0.95 -13.22
C VAL A 57 0.20 0.42 -14.56
N SER A 58 1.07 0.10 -15.52
CA SER A 58 0.69 -0.44 -16.82
C SER A 58 0.27 -1.91 -16.79
N LEU A 59 0.64 -2.65 -15.74
CA LEU A 59 0.18 -4.02 -15.53
C LEU A 59 -1.33 -4.07 -15.16
N PHE A 60 -1.87 -2.96 -14.65
CA PHE A 60 -3.26 -2.87 -14.18
C PHE A 60 -4.16 -1.99 -15.06
N GLY A 61 -3.73 -1.70 -16.29
CA GLY A 61 -4.50 -0.90 -17.24
C GLY A 61 -4.00 0.54 -17.43
N GLY A 62 -2.87 0.90 -16.84
CA GLY A 62 -2.18 2.16 -17.14
C GLY A 62 -2.60 3.34 -16.27
N ARG A 63 -1.86 4.43 -16.40
CA ARG A 63 -1.97 5.59 -15.51
C ARG A 63 -3.33 6.27 -15.52
N ASP A 64 -4.07 6.20 -16.63
CA ASP A 64 -5.40 6.83 -16.75
C ASP A 64 -6.51 5.99 -16.08
N ASN A 65 -6.23 4.71 -15.78
CA ASN A 65 -7.13 3.87 -15.01
C ASN A 65 -7.02 4.18 -13.51
N TRP A 66 -8.14 4.62 -12.90
CA TRP A 66 -8.18 4.93 -11.48
C TRP A 66 -7.83 3.73 -10.58
N HIS A 67 -8.29 2.52 -10.92
CA HIS A 67 -7.98 1.31 -10.17
C HIS A 67 -6.49 0.99 -10.18
N ALA A 68 -5.82 1.17 -11.33
CA ALA A 68 -4.38 0.99 -11.43
C ALA A 68 -3.63 1.96 -10.49
N ARG A 69 -4.05 3.23 -10.46
CA ARG A 69 -3.48 4.23 -9.55
C ARG A 69 -3.75 3.90 -8.08
N ALA A 70 -4.98 3.50 -7.73
CA ALA A 70 -5.34 3.12 -6.37
C ALA A 70 -4.48 1.95 -5.86
N GLN A 71 -4.24 0.94 -6.71
CA GLN A 71 -3.33 -0.15 -6.39
C GLN A 71 -1.89 0.31 -6.21
N CYS A 72 -1.37 1.17 -7.09
CA CYS A 72 -0.01 1.73 -6.92
C CYS A 72 0.15 2.45 -5.59
N ARG A 73 -0.84 3.26 -5.21
CA ARG A 73 -0.87 4.00 -3.93
C ARG A 73 -0.86 3.06 -2.73
N MET A 74 -1.76 2.08 -2.72
CA MET A 74 -1.84 1.08 -1.68
C MET A 74 -0.53 0.30 -1.53
N TRP A 75 0.02 -0.19 -2.64
CA TRP A 75 1.23 -1.02 -2.63
C TRP A 75 2.46 -0.25 -2.18
N TYR A 76 2.65 1.00 -2.62
CA TYR A 76 3.75 1.81 -2.12
C TYR A 76 3.58 2.17 -0.65
N ALA A 77 2.36 2.54 -0.22
CA ALA A 77 2.09 2.82 1.18
C ALA A 77 2.35 1.58 2.06
N LEU A 78 1.96 0.39 1.60
CA LEU A 78 2.25 -0.87 2.28
C LEU A 78 3.76 -1.10 2.38
N GLN A 79 4.49 -0.87 1.30
CA GLN A 79 5.96 -0.97 1.27
C GLN A 79 6.61 -0.10 2.35
N ALA A 80 6.11 1.12 2.55
CA ALA A 80 6.66 2.06 3.52
C ALA A 80 6.48 1.62 4.98
N VAL A 81 5.36 0.95 5.31
CA VAL A 81 5.05 0.47 6.68
C VAL A 81 5.56 -0.95 6.95
N SER A 82 5.94 -1.68 5.90
CA SER A 82 6.45 -3.05 5.98
C SER A 82 7.91 -3.09 6.46
N ARG A 83 8.35 -4.28 6.90
CA ARG A 83 9.77 -4.53 7.18
C ARG A 83 10.54 -4.67 5.88
N GLY A 84 11.78 -4.19 5.88
CA GLY A 84 12.60 -4.05 4.68
C GLY A 84 12.87 -2.58 4.36
N LEU A 85 13.89 -2.32 3.55
CA LEU A 85 14.19 -0.99 3.04
C LEU A 85 13.35 -0.73 1.78
N PRO A 86 12.44 0.27 1.78
CA PRO A 86 11.64 0.57 0.60
C PRO A 86 12.54 1.12 -0.51
N MET A 87 12.42 0.54 -1.71
CA MET A 87 13.07 1.02 -2.94
C MET A 87 12.02 1.25 -4.03
N LEU A 88 12.25 2.25 -4.86
CA LEU A 88 11.39 2.61 -5.97
C LEU A 88 12.26 2.93 -7.18
N PHE A 89 11.92 2.37 -8.34
CA PHE A 89 12.58 2.75 -9.59
C PHE A 89 12.03 4.07 -10.14
N MET A 90 12.91 4.90 -10.71
CA MET A 90 12.54 6.21 -11.23
C MET A 90 11.40 6.13 -12.26
N GLY A 91 10.48 7.08 -12.18
CA GLY A 91 9.26 7.12 -12.98
C GLY A 91 8.06 6.46 -12.30
N SER A 92 8.27 5.48 -11.41
CA SER A 92 7.17 4.84 -10.67
C SER A 92 6.49 5.83 -9.71
N GLU A 93 7.24 6.77 -9.11
CA GLU A 93 6.72 7.87 -8.30
C GLU A 93 5.84 8.85 -9.09
N ASN A 94 5.98 8.84 -10.42
CA ASN A 94 5.25 9.71 -11.35
C ASN A 94 4.15 8.96 -12.13
N LEU A 95 3.87 7.70 -11.77
CA LEU A 95 3.00 6.80 -12.52
C LEU A 95 3.40 6.73 -14.00
N GLN A 96 4.70 6.78 -14.31
CA GLN A 96 5.15 6.56 -15.68
C GLN A 96 4.60 5.21 -16.15
N GLY A 97 3.94 5.24 -17.31
CA GLY A 97 3.37 4.06 -17.92
C GLY A 97 4.34 3.45 -18.93
N ASP A 98 3.84 2.41 -19.61
CA ASP A 98 4.56 1.65 -20.61
C ASP A 98 5.80 0.97 -20.01
N PHE A 99 6.94 0.99 -20.69
CA PHE A 99 8.19 0.40 -20.24
C PHE A 99 9.31 1.43 -20.26
N TRP A 100 10.32 1.19 -19.43
CA TRP A 100 11.53 2.00 -19.43
C TRP A 100 12.53 1.51 -20.49
N ASN A 101 13.17 2.44 -21.19
CA ASN A 101 14.31 2.17 -22.07
C ASN A 101 15.20 3.42 -22.16
N VAL A 102 16.44 3.26 -22.60
CA VAL A 102 17.38 4.36 -22.87
C VAL A 102 17.09 5.09 -24.19
N GLN A 103 16.19 4.57 -25.02
CA GLN A 103 15.77 5.18 -26.27
C GLN A 103 14.89 6.42 -26.04
N LYS A 104 15.11 7.44 -26.89
CA LYS A 104 14.34 8.69 -26.89
C LYS A 104 12.83 8.43 -26.86
N GLY A 105 12.15 9.04 -25.89
CA GLY A 105 10.71 8.90 -25.68
C GLY A 105 10.29 7.67 -24.87
N LYS A 106 11.24 6.83 -24.45
CA LYS A 106 11.03 5.70 -23.52
C LYS A 106 11.88 5.82 -22.25
N GLU A 107 12.76 6.81 -22.18
CA GLU A 107 13.44 7.19 -20.93
C GLU A 107 12.48 7.79 -19.90
N MET A 108 13.03 8.34 -18.82
CA MET A 108 12.25 9.10 -17.84
C MET A 108 11.48 10.24 -18.52
N ASN A 109 10.16 10.21 -18.44
CA ASN A 109 9.31 11.24 -19.03
C ASN A 109 9.15 12.40 -18.05
N TRP A 110 10.06 13.37 -18.13
CA TRP A 110 10.05 14.56 -17.27
C TRP A 110 8.84 15.47 -17.45
N THR A 111 8.09 15.35 -18.56
CA THR A 111 6.86 16.15 -18.75
C THR A 111 5.79 15.81 -17.71
N LEU A 112 5.86 14.60 -17.12
CA LEU A 112 4.98 14.16 -16.02
C LEU A 112 5.16 14.98 -14.74
N LEU A 113 6.22 15.78 -14.60
CA LEU A 113 6.35 16.66 -13.44
C LEU A 113 5.23 17.69 -13.35
N HIS A 114 4.65 18.07 -14.49
CA HIS A 114 3.53 19.02 -14.59
C HIS A 114 2.15 18.34 -14.60
N ASP A 115 2.11 17.02 -14.52
CA ASP A 115 0.88 16.23 -14.54
C ASP A 115 0.26 16.11 -13.13
N GLN A 116 -1.07 16.21 -13.06
CA GLN A 116 -1.81 16.14 -11.80
C GLN A 116 -1.74 14.75 -11.15
N LEU A 117 -1.87 13.67 -11.94
CA LEU A 117 -1.83 12.30 -11.42
C LEU A 117 -0.45 11.95 -10.87
N ALA A 118 0.60 12.39 -11.55
CA ALA A 118 1.98 12.27 -11.08
C ALA A 118 2.21 13.09 -9.80
N THR A 119 1.67 14.31 -9.73
CA THR A 119 1.74 15.14 -8.52
C THR A 119 1.08 14.45 -7.32
N GLN A 120 -0.09 13.86 -7.52
CA GLN A 120 -0.82 13.08 -6.50
C GLN A 120 -0.03 11.84 -6.04
N MET A 121 0.57 11.09 -6.96
CA MET A 121 1.40 9.93 -6.59
C MET A 121 2.66 10.35 -5.84
N ARG A 122 3.35 11.42 -6.27
CA ARG A 122 4.50 11.96 -5.55
C ARG A 122 4.13 12.43 -4.15
N ALA A 123 2.96 13.06 -3.98
CA ALA A 123 2.45 13.45 -2.68
C ALA A 123 2.26 12.23 -1.76
N LEU A 124 1.70 11.14 -2.28
CA LEU A 124 1.60 9.88 -1.52
C LEU A 124 2.97 9.29 -1.18
N VAL A 125 3.90 9.24 -2.14
CA VAL A 125 5.26 8.72 -1.91
C VAL A 125 5.95 9.50 -0.81
N ALA A 126 5.86 10.84 -0.85
CA ALA A 126 6.41 11.72 0.16
C ALA A 126 5.75 11.49 1.54
N ALA A 127 4.42 11.45 1.59
CA ALA A 127 3.67 11.22 2.83
C ALA A 127 3.97 9.85 3.46
N ALA A 128 4.05 8.79 2.66
CA ALA A 128 4.37 7.45 3.12
C ALA A 128 5.82 7.34 3.64
N ASN A 129 6.77 8.01 2.98
CA ASN A 129 8.16 8.10 3.46
C ASN A 129 8.24 8.90 4.77
N ASN A 130 7.53 10.03 4.86
CA ASN A 130 7.47 10.82 6.08
C ASN A 130 6.85 10.03 7.23
N LEU A 131 5.78 9.27 6.98
CA LEU A 131 5.18 8.37 7.96
C LEU A 131 6.23 7.37 8.47
N ARG A 132 6.93 6.68 7.58
CA ARG A 132 7.98 5.73 7.96
C ARG A 132 9.04 6.37 8.85
N LEU A 133 9.52 7.57 8.49
CA LEU A 133 10.58 8.26 9.23
C LEU A 133 10.11 8.89 10.54
N SER A 134 8.80 9.16 10.69
CA SER A 134 8.23 9.76 11.89
C SER A 134 8.02 8.77 13.04
N PHE A 135 8.04 7.47 12.76
CA PHE A 135 7.76 6.43 13.74
C PHE A 135 8.91 5.41 13.80
N ALA A 136 9.64 5.40 14.92
CA ALA A 136 10.77 4.49 15.14
C ALA A 136 10.35 3.03 14.95
N GLU A 137 9.16 2.64 15.41
CA GLU A 137 8.61 1.29 15.23
C GLU A 137 8.43 0.84 13.78
N LEU A 138 8.49 1.75 12.79
CA LEU A 138 8.50 1.41 11.36
C LEU A 138 9.91 1.20 10.80
N THR A 139 10.94 1.75 11.44
CA THR A 139 12.36 1.68 11.02
C THR A 139 13.21 0.74 11.88
N GLU A 140 12.74 0.41 13.09
CA GLU A 140 13.40 -0.47 14.04
C GLU A 140 13.61 -1.87 13.44
N GLU A 141 14.86 -2.35 13.44
CA GLU A 141 15.27 -3.52 12.65
C GLU A 141 14.55 -4.80 13.05
N GLN A 142 14.27 -4.96 14.34
CA GLN A 142 13.79 -6.20 14.96
C GLN A 142 12.29 -6.17 15.28
N GLN A 143 11.65 -5.00 15.21
CA GLN A 143 10.22 -4.88 15.51
C GLN A 143 9.40 -5.63 14.46
N GLN A 144 8.82 -6.77 14.87
CA GLN A 144 8.00 -7.61 14.00
C GLN A 144 6.56 -7.08 13.92
N PRO A 145 5.87 -7.26 12.78
CA PRO A 145 4.44 -7.03 12.70
C PRO A 145 3.68 -8.11 13.48
N ALA A 146 2.67 -7.71 14.25
CA ALA A 146 1.71 -8.65 14.84
C ALA A 146 0.41 -8.60 14.01
N PHE A 147 0.06 -9.69 13.34
CA PHE A 147 -1.18 -9.77 12.56
C PHE A 147 -2.36 -9.99 13.50
N VAL A 148 -3.34 -9.09 13.45
CA VAL A 148 -4.45 -9.02 14.41
C VAL A 148 -5.82 -9.27 13.80
N HIS A 149 -5.93 -9.18 12.47
CA HIS A 149 -7.17 -9.42 11.74
C HIS A 149 -6.89 -10.00 10.37
N GLU A 150 -7.55 -11.10 10.02
CA GLU A 150 -7.42 -11.76 8.72
C GLU A 150 -8.82 -12.06 8.17
N ASN A 151 -9.14 -11.50 7.00
CA ASN A 151 -10.38 -11.79 6.31
C ASN A 151 -10.08 -12.11 4.83
N ALA A 152 -9.83 -13.39 4.56
CA ALA A 152 -9.45 -13.87 3.23
C ALA A 152 -10.55 -13.63 2.18
N ALA A 153 -11.82 -13.77 2.56
CA ALA A 153 -12.96 -13.58 1.66
C ALA A 153 -13.00 -12.16 1.09
N ASN A 154 -12.72 -11.16 1.93
CA ASN A 154 -12.70 -9.76 1.56
C ASN A 154 -11.30 -9.24 1.18
N ARG A 155 -10.26 -10.07 1.32
CA ARG A 155 -8.84 -9.68 1.15
C ARG A 155 -8.43 -8.51 2.03
N VAL A 156 -8.92 -8.53 3.27
CA VAL A 156 -8.59 -7.54 4.30
C VAL A 156 -7.64 -8.16 5.31
N LEU A 157 -6.58 -7.43 5.63
CA LEU A 157 -5.54 -7.83 6.59
C LEU A 157 -5.23 -6.64 7.49
N ALA A 158 -5.07 -6.87 8.78
CA ALA A 158 -4.58 -5.85 9.69
C ALA A 158 -3.46 -6.37 10.58
N PHE A 159 -2.52 -5.47 10.87
CA PHE A 159 -1.37 -5.78 11.71
C PHE A 159 -0.93 -4.55 12.49
N THR A 160 -0.25 -4.77 13.60
CA THR A 160 0.31 -3.71 14.42
C THR A 160 1.84 -3.69 14.36
N ARG A 161 2.41 -2.50 14.53
CA ARG A 161 3.83 -2.29 14.80
C ARG A 161 3.92 -1.18 15.84
N GLY A 162 4.34 -1.55 17.05
CA GLY A 162 4.32 -0.65 18.21
C GLY A 162 2.93 -0.04 18.43
N GLN A 163 2.82 1.29 18.35
CA GLN A 163 1.56 2.02 18.56
C GLN A 163 0.69 2.16 17.30
N LEU A 164 1.14 1.64 16.16
CA LEU A 164 0.43 1.75 14.89
C LEU A 164 -0.41 0.51 14.60
N LEU A 165 -1.62 0.75 14.08
CA LEU A 165 -2.48 -0.24 13.45
C LEU A 165 -2.56 0.06 11.95
N MET A 166 -2.12 -0.89 11.13
CA MET A 166 -2.22 -0.85 9.68
C MET A 166 -3.41 -1.70 9.26
N VAL A 167 -4.30 -1.13 8.45
CA VAL A 167 -5.47 -1.82 7.88
C VAL A 167 -5.34 -1.81 6.36
N LEU A 168 -5.15 -2.98 5.78
CA LEU A 168 -4.96 -3.19 4.35
C LEU A 168 -6.21 -3.83 3.75
N ASN A 169 -6.74 -3.22 2.69
CA ASN A 169 -7.78 -3.79 1.84
C ASN A 169 -7.24 -3.98 0.42
N CYS A 170 -6.92 -5.23 0.07
CA CYS A 170 -6.47 -5.66 -1.26
C CYS A 170 -7.62 -6.22 -2.12
N GLY A 171 -8.86 -5.84 -1.80
CA GLY A 171 -10.07 -6.29 -2.48
C GLY A 171 -10.83 -5.16 -3.16
N GLU A 172 -11.89 -5.56 -3.88
CA GLU A 172 -12.87 -4.65 -4.49
C GLU A 172 -13.97 -4.21 -3.50
N GLY A 173 -14.03 -4.83 -2.32
CA GLY A 173 -14.98 -4.44 -1.27
C GLY A 173 -14.72 -3.01 -0.80
N GLN A 174 -15.79 -2.24 -0.65
CA GLN A 174 -15.76 -0.86 -0.20
C GLN A 174 -16.86 -0.66 0.85
N TRP A 175 -16.47 -0.16 2.02
CA TRP A 175 -17.37 0.11 3.14
C TRP A 175 -17.35 1.60 3.43
N ASP A 176 -18.30 2.32 2.84
CA ASP A 176 -18.53 3.74 3.04
C ASP A 176 -20.04 4.05 2.97
N LEU A 177 -20.42 5.34 2.96
CA LEU A 177 -21.81 5.80 2.80
C LEU A 177 -22.81 5.17 3.78
N GLY A 178 -22.41 5.03 5.05
CA GLY A 178 -23.23 4.44 6.10
C GLY A 178 -23.03 2.93 6.30
N CYS A 179 -22.26 2.27 5.44
CA CYS A 179 -21.75 0.92 5.67
C CYS A 179 -20.35 1.00 6.30
N THR A 180 -20.07 0.14 7.28
CA THR A 180 -18.76 0.07 7.93
C THR A 180 -18.21 -1.35 7.90
N TYR A 181 -16.89 -1.45 7.92
CA TYR A 181 -16.18 -2.71 8.09
C TYR A 181 -15.84 -2.92 9.56
N THR A 182 -16.18 -4.08 10.11
CA THR A 182 -15.79 -4.47 11.47
C THR A 182 -14.44 -5.19 11.44
N LEU A 183 -13.46 -4.60 12.10
CA LEU A 183 -12.12 -5.12 12.28
C LEU A 183 -11.91 -5.52 13.74
N MET A 184 -11.30 -6.68 13.97
CA MET A 184 -10.89 -7.08 15.32
C MET A 184 -9.49 -6.53 15.61
N SER A 185 -9.33 -5.88 16.75
CA SER A 185 -8.08 -5.29 17.20
C SER A 185 -7.66 -5.83 18.56
N PRO A 186 -6.38 -5.72 18.93
CA PRO A 186 -5.90 -6.20 20.23
C PRO A 186 -6.21 -5.21 21.37
N TYR A 187 -6.97 -4.14 21.11
CA TYR A 187 -7.16 -3.04 22.04
C TYR A 187 -8.37 -3.24 22.94
N SER A 188 -8.26 -2.82 24.20
CA SER A 188 -9.37 -2.84 25.15
C SER A 188 -10.42 -1.80 24.78
N SER A 189 -11.66 -2.05 25.20
CA SER A 189 -12.76 -1.10 25.01
C SER A 189 -12.41 0.29 25.55
N GLY A 190 -12.80 1.34 24.81
CA GLY A 190 -12.49 2.73 25.14
C GLY A 190 -11.15 3.23 24.58
N THR A 191 -10.29 2.35 24.06
CA THR A 191 -9.03 2.77 23.41
C THR A 191 -9.32 3.61 22.17
N ASN A 192 -8.75 4.82 22.11
CA ASN A 192 -8.90 5.70 20.96
C ASN A 192 -7.75 5.51 19.96
N LEU A 193 -8.06 5.59 18.68
CA LEU A 193 -7.14 5.45 17.57
C LEU A 193 -7.34 6.59 16.59
N LYS A 194 -6.29 7.38 16.33
CA LYS A 194 -6.33 8.49 15.38
C LYS A 194 -5.88 8.02 13.99
N LEU A 195 -6.67 8.29 12.95
CA LEU A 195 -6.24 8.09 11.57
C LEU A 195 -5.13 9.10 11.25
N ILE A 196 -3.95 8.59 10.91
CA ILE A 196 -2.77 9.42 10.60
C ILE A 196 -2.31 9.30 9.15
N PHE A 197 -2.76 8.28 8.42
CA PHE A 197 -2.47 8.13 7.00
C PHE A 197 -3.59 7.36 6.29
N ASN A 198 -3.95 7.82 5.09
CA ASN A 198 -4.93 7.19 4.22
C ASN A 198 -4.45 7.26 2.77
N SER A 199 -4.10 6.11 2.18
CA SER A 199 -3.65 6.02 0.79
C SER A 199 -4.70 6.44 -0.26
N GLN A 200 -5.96 6.60 0.14
CA GLN A 200 -7.08 7.04 -0.69
C GLN A 200 -7.54 8.46 -0.36
N GLU A 201 -6.71 9.25 0.33
CA GLU A 201 -6.98 10.68 0.52
C GLU A 201 -7.06 11.42 -0.83
N GLU A 202 -7.88 12.46 -0.89
CA GLU A 202 -8.10 13.28 -2.08
C GLU A 202 -6.80 13.89 -2.64
N SER A 203 -5.89 14.31 -1.75
CA SER A 203 -4.56 14.83 -2.10
C SER A 203 -3.68 13.81 -2.83
N PHE A 204 -3.98 12.52 -2.68
CA PHE A 204 -3.31 11.41 -3.38
C PHE A 204 -4.11 10.91 -4.59
N GLY A 205 -5.22 11.55 -4.94
CA GLY A 205 -6.08 11.14 -6.06
C GLY A 205 -7.09 10.04 -5.71
N GLY A 206 -7.40 9.90 -4.42
CA GLY A 206 -8.64 9.25 -3.96
C GLY A 206 -9.78 10.26 -3.87
N TRP A 207 -10.54 10.26 -2.77
CA TRP A 207 -11.69 11.15 -2.60
C TRP A 207 -11.84 11.63 -1.16
N ARG A 208 -12.59 12.74 -0.99
CA ARG A 208 -12.87 13.32 0.33
C ARG A 208 -13.68 12.35 1.20
N GLY A 209 -13.24 12.17 2.45
CA GLY A 209 -13.94 11.32 3.42
C GLY A 209 -13.67 9.82 3.28
N SER A 210 -12.78 9.39 2.38
CA SER A 210 -12.43 7.98 2.19
C SER A 210 -11.92 7.28 3.46
N GLY A 211 -11.32 8.00 4.41
CA GLY A 211 -10.84 7.42 5.67
C GLY A 211 -11.87 7.35 6.79
N GLY A 212 -13.08 7.88 6.58
CA GLY A 212 -14.07 8.01 7.65
C GLY A 212 -13.68 9.04 8.72
N PRO A 213 -14.15 8.87 9.97
CA PRO A 213 -13.87 9.81 11.04
C PRO A 213 -12.38 9.80 11.45
N PRO A 214 -11.84 10.93 11.93
CA PRO A 214 -10.43 11.04 12.27
C PRO A 214 -10.01 10.22 13.49
N VAL A 215 -10.97 9.79 14.32
CA VAL A 215 -10.75 8.98 15.52
C VAL A 215 -11.75 7.84 15.54
N LEU A 216 -11.23 6.63 15.80
CA LEU A 216 -11.99 5.43 16.12
C LEU A 216 -11.86 5.12 17.62
N GLN A 217 -12.84 4.44 18.18
CA GLN A 217 -12.78 3.91 19.53
C GLN A 217 -13.06 2.42 19.51
N ALA A 218 -12.22 1.64 20.19
CA ALA A 218 -12.42 0.21 20.35
C ALA A 218 -13.67 -0.07 21.19
N ALA A 219 -14.57 -0.87 20.65
CA ALA A 219 -15.75 -1.36 21.35
C ALA A 219 -15.41 -2.58 22.25
N ALA A 220 -16.43 -3.15 22.88
CA ALA A 220 -16.29 -4.40 23.62
C ALA A 220 -15.69 -5.50 22.73
N GLY A 221 -14.78 -6.30 23.28
CA GLY A 221 -14.05 -7.34 22.54
C GLY A 221 -13.03 -6.82 21.53
N GLY A 222 -12.69 -5.52 21.53
CA GLY A 222 -11.67 -4.94 20.67
C GLY A 222 -12.12 -4.69 19.22
N ALA A 223 -13.43 -4.71 18.96
CA ALA A 223 -13.97 -4.42 17.64
C ALA A 223 -13.83 -2.93 17.29
N LEU A 224 -13.43 -2.66 16.05
CA LEU A 224 -13.36 -1.33 15.44
C LEU A 224 -14.29 -1.30 14.23
N SER A 225 -15.17 -0.30 14.17
CA SER A 225 -16.02 -0.03 13.00
C SER A 225 -15.37 1.10 12.21
N LEU A 226 -14.94 0.83 10.98
CA LEU A 226 -14.25 1.80 10.14
C LEU A 226 -14.85 1.92 8.74
N VAL A 227 -14.71 3.10 8.14
CA VAL A 227 -14.83 3.28 6.70
C VAL A 227 -13.59 2.67 6.05
N LEU A 228 -13.76 1.76 5.10
CA LEU A 228 -12.66 1.03 4.48
C LEU A 228 -12.77 1.10 2.95
N PRO A 229 -11.99 1.98 2.30
CA PRO A 229 -11.91 2.03 0.85
C PRO A 229 -11.36 0.75 0.25
N LYS A 230 -11.77 0.42 -0.98
CA LYS A 230 -11.12 -0.60 -1.80
C LYS A 230 -9.69 -0.19 -2.16
N TRP A 231 -8.81 -1.18 -2.34
CA TRP A 231 -7.41 -0.98 -2.72
C TRP A 231 -6.71 0.08 -1.85
N ALA A 232 -6.71 -0.11 -0.53
CA ALA A 232 -6.28 0.93 0.40
C ALA A 232 -5.46 0.39 1.57
N LEU A 233 -4.51 1.21 2.00
CA LEU A 233 -3.91 1.16 3.33
C LEU A 233 -4.41 2.37 4.15
N LEU A 234 -4.93 2.08 5.34
CA LEU A 234 -5.18 3.05 6.41
C LEU A 234 -4.20 2.78 7.55
N VAL A 235 -3.68 3.84 8.17
CA VAL A 235 -2.80 3.73 9.35
C VAL A 235 -3.36 4.57 10.47
N TYR A 236 -3.58 3.91 11.61
CA TYR A 236 -4.05 4.53 12.82
C TYR A 236 -2.96 4.50 13.89
N GLN A 237 -2.86 5.56 14.68
CA GLN A 237 -2.02 5.62 15.88
C GLN A 237 -2.89 5.47 17.12
N LYS A 238 -2.53 4.55 18.01
CA LYS A 238 -3.12 4.45 19.35
C LYS A 238 -2.81 5.73 20.14
N LEU A 239 -3.84 6.31 20.78
CA LEU A 239 -3.73 7.48 21.66
C LEU A 239 -3.49 7.08 23.12
#